data_AF-A0A0S3U0K1-F1
#
_entry.id   AF-A0A0S3U0K1-F1
#
_cell.length_a   1.000
_cell.length_b   1.000
_cell.length_c   1.000
_cell.angle_alpha   90.00
_cell.angle_beta   90.00
_cell.angle_gamma   90.00
#
_symmetry.space_group_name_H-M   'P 1'
#
loop_
_entity.id
_entity.type
_entity.pdbx_description
1 polymer ?
#
loop_
_entity_poly.entity_id
_entity_poly.type
_entity_poly.pdbx_seq_one_letter_code
_entity_poly.pdbx_strand_id
1 'polypeptide(L)'
;MSSPIEPRIPLPSGRGVVNSPFSSERLLFTPATPQADAIPLIFAFPNEYSVGITSLGYQVVWATLAARSDLEVARLFTDVHESLPSEPELLGFSMSWELDYVNILGLLESLDIPIWSRERSDHPIVFGGGPVLTANPEPYADFFDVFLLGDGEILLDAFINAYQEVRHADRQTQLKHLAQVPGIYVPSLYEVTYKSPNGAIAEIKPIDSSIPAQVQKQTYRGNTLSASTVVTEKAAWENIFMVEVVRSCPEMCRFCLASYLTLPFRVADVEASLIPAIEQGLKFTDRLGLLGASVTQHPEFESLLDHLNQPQFDQVRLSLSSVRTNTVTEKLTQTLVKHDARSITIAVESGSDRVRQIVNKKLTSDEIVQAAINAKAGGLSALKLYGMVGIPGEESGDLDQTVAMMRSLKKAVPGLKLTLGCSTFVPKSHTPFQWFGVNPQSEKRLQFLQKQLRSQGIDFRPESYNWSVIQALLSRGDRRLSKFLELVRNYGDSLGSYRRAFKELKGQLPDMNDYVFDRWELDRVLPWSHLQGAIPQTTLEKHLASSLAIAA
;
A
#
# COMPACT_ATOMS: atom_id res chain seq x y z
N MET A 1 2.95 -1.31 -15.83
CA MET A 1 3.04 -2.75 -16.11
C MET A 1 2.30 -3.36 -14.94
N SER A 2 1.01 -3.61 -15.17
CA SER A 2 0.03 -4.18 -14.24
C SER A 2 -1.32 -4.03 -14.96
N SER A 3 -1.54 -4.93 -15.92
CA SER A 3 -2.82 -5.16 -16.60
C SER A 3 -3.51 -6.31 -15.85
N PRO A 4 -4.84 -6.40 -15.84
CA PRO A 4 -5.61 -6.97 -14.75
C PRO A 4 -5.58 -8.50 -14.72
N ILE A 5 -5.40 -9.02 -13.50
CA ILE A 5 -5.95 -10.25 -12.92
C ILE A 5 -6.65 -11.16 -13.94
N GLU A 6 -5.93 -12.18 -14.42
CA GLU A 6 -6.52 -13.39 -14.98
C GLU A 6 -7.01 -14.30 -13.83
N PRO A 7 -8.13 -15.03 -13.99
CA PRO A 7 -8.70 -15.82 -12.91
C PRO A 7 -8.05 -17.21 -12.78
N ARG A 8 -7.79 -17.58 -11.51
CA ARG A 8 -7.56 -18.93 -10.94
C ARG A 8 -6.21 -19.60 -11.23
N ILE A 9 -5.36 -19.57 -10.22
CA ILE A 9 -4.33 -20.58 -10.00
C ILE A 9 -4.97 -21.69 -9.15
N PRO A 10 -4.91 -22.97 -9.57
CA PRO A 10 -5.34 -24.06 -8.70
C PRO A 10 -4.41 -24.13 -7.48
N LEU A 11 -5.01 -24.22 -6.29
CA LEU A 11 -4.28 -24.49 -5.03
C LEU A 11 -3.45 -25.78 -5.20
N PRO A 12 -2.20 -25.82 -4.68
CA PRO A 12 -1.29 -26.91 -4.97
C PRO A 12 -1.79 -28.24 -4.38
N SER A 13 -2.32 -29.10 -5.24
CA SER A 13 -2.56 -30.51 -4.94
C SER A 13 -1.28 -31.31 -5.19
N GLY A 14 -0.62 -31.76 -4.11
CA GLY A 14 0.20 -32.97 -4.14
C GLY A 14 1.67 -32.81 -4.52
N ARG A 15 2.51 -33.25 -3.57
CA ARG A 15 3.89 -33.77 -3.66
C ARG A 15 4.46 -33.91 -5.08
N GLY A 16 5.12 -32.86 -5.54
CA GLY A 16 6.17 -32.90 -6.54
C GLY A 16 7.30 -32.00 -6.08
N VAL A 17 8.55 -32.45 -6.14
CA VAL A 17 9.73 -31.63 -5.89
C VAL A 17 9.85 -30.64 -7.05
N VAL A 18 9.01 -29.60 -7.02
CA VAL A 18 9.19 -28.39 -7.82
C VAL A 18 10.28 -27.61 -7.11
N ASN A 19 11.31 -27.17 -7.84
CA ASN A 19 12.39 -26.32 -7.32
C ASN A 19 11.80 -25.18 -6.49
N SER A 20 11.85 -25.33 -5.16
CA SER A 20 11.32 -24.34 -4.25
C SER A 20 12.09 -23.04 -4.45
N PRO A 21 11.41 -21.90 -4.68
CA PRO A 21 12.08 -20.63 -4.94
C PRO A 21 12.96 -20.20 -3.77
N PHE A 22 12.70 -20.69 -2.55
CA PHE A 22 13.50 -20.41 -1.36
C PHE A 22 14.96 -20.87 -1.50
N SER A 23 15.24 -21.92 -2.28
CA SER A 23 16.63 -22.38 -2.49
C SER A 23 17.48 -21.43 -3.34
N SER A 24 16.83 -20.51 -4.07
CA SER A 24 17.50 -19.47 -4.87
C SER A 24 17.74 -18.15 -4.10
N GLU A 25 17.28 -18.08 -2.85
CA GLU A 25 17.39 -16.89 -2.02
C GLU A 25 18.80 -16.71 -1.49
N ARG A 26 19.22 -15.44 -1.45
CA ARG A 26 20.39 -15.00 -0.71
C ARG A 26 19.90 -14.12 0.42
N LEU A 27 20.05 -14.61 1.64
CA LEU A 27 19.66 -13.89 2.84
C LEU A 27 20.75 -12.91 3.24
N LEU A 28 20.34 -11.69 3.57
CA LEU A 28 21.22 -10.62 4.02
C LEU A 28 21.15 -10.45 5.55
N PHE A 29 20.50 -11.39 6.23
CA PHE A 29 20.45 -11.53 7.67
C PHE A 29 20.58 -13.02 8.03
N THR A 30 20.82 -13.30 9.31
CA THR A 30 20.87 -14.68 9.82
C THR A 30 19.62 -14.94 10.65
N PRO A 31 18.71 -15.83 10.21
CA PRO A 31 17.61 -16.29 11.04
C PRO A 31 18.14 -16.89 12.35
N ALA A 32 17.42 -16.69 13.44
CA ALA A 32 17.73 -17.32 14.70
C ALA A 32 17.41 -18.82 14.64
N THR A 33 18.16 -19.62 15.40
CA THR A 33 17.76 -21.00 15.66
C THR A 33 16.63 -20.98 16.70
N PRO A 34 15.44 -21.54 16.40
CA PRO A 34 14.35 -21.58 17.37
C PRO A 34 14.73 -22.40 18.61
N GLN A 35 14.34 -21.91 19.79
CA GLN A 35 14.45 -22.65 21.04
C GLN A 35 13.40 -23.76 21.13
N ALA A 36 13.55 -24.67 22.10
CA ALA A 36 12.69 -25.85 22.20
C ALA A 36 11.20 -25.55 22.42
N ASP A 37 10.85 -24.40 23.03
CA ASP A 37 9.46 -23.97 23.25
C ASP A 37 8.99 -22.86 22.28
N ALA A 38 9.76 -22.56 21.23
CA ALA A 38 9.48 -21.44 20.34
C ALA A 38 8.04 -21.45 19.83
N ILE A 39 7.43 -20.26 19.71
CA ILE A 39 6.06 -20.11 19.24
C ILE A 39 6.01 -20.44 17.74
N PRO A 40 5.26 -21.46 17.31
CA PRO A 40 5.11 -21.78 15.90
C PRO A 40 4.28 -20.68 15.20
N LEU A 41 4.90 -19.98 14.26
CA LEU A 41 4.32 -18.82 13.57
C LEU A 41 4.35 -19.03 12.07
N ILE A 42 3.20 -18.85 11.42
CA ILE A 42 3.12 -18.75 9.97
C ILE A 42 3.02 -17.25 9.61
N PHE A 43 3.92 -16.76 8.74
CA PHE A 43 3.83 -15.41 8.21
C PHE A 43 3.57 -15.44 6.71
N ALA A 44 2.43 -14.88 6.32
CA ALA A 44 1.91 -14.99 4.97
C ALA A 44 1.92 -13.66 4.22
N PHE A 45 2.19 -13.75 2.92
CA PHE A 45 1.83 -12.70 1.96
C PHE A 45 0.69 -13.22 1.09
N PRO A 46 -0.47 -12.53 1.00
CA PRO A 46 -1.66 -13.03 0.30
C PRO A 46 -1.56 -12.87 -1.22
N ASN A 47 -0.45 -13.28 -1.82
CA ASN A 47 -0.21 -13.28 -3.26
C ASN A 47 0.90 -14.29 -3.59
N GLU A 48 1.26 -14.40 -4.87
CA GLU A 48 2.37 -15.25 -5.30
C GLU A 48 3.70 -14.81 -4.67
N TYR A 49 4.61 -15.77 -4.50
CA TYR A 49 5.95 -15.53 -3.98
C TYR A 49 6.68 -14.39 -4.71
N SER A 50 6.62 -14.36 -6.04
CA SER A 50 7.33 -13.36 -6.84
C SER A 50 6.92 -11.93 -6.48
N VAL A 51 5.63 -11.72 -6.21
CA VAL A 51 5.05 -10.43 -5.79
C VAL A 51 5.36 -10.17 -4.32
N GLY A 52 5.09 -11.14 -3.45
CA GLY A 52 5.24 -10.98 -2.00
C GLY A 52 6.68 -10.74 -1.56
N ILE A 53 7.65 -11.50 -2.11
CA ILE A 53 9.06 -11.31 -1.80
C ILE A 53 9.61 -9.98 -2.34
N THR A 54 8.92 -9.34 -3.29
CA THR A 54 9.28 -7.99 -3.80
C THR A 54 8.72 -6.87 -2.90
N SER A 55 7.97 -7.20 -1.84
CA SER A 55 7.53 -6.22 -0.85
C SER A 55 8.58 -6.01 0.24
N LEU A 56 9.23 -4.84 0.25
CA LEU A 56 10.19 -4.49 1.31
C LEU A 56 9.54 -4.55 2.70
N GLY A 57 8.29 -4.12 2.84
CA GLY A 57 7.56 -4.22 4.11
C GLY A 57 7.39 -5.66 4.60
N TYR A 58 7.06 -6.59 3.70
CA TYR A 58 7.00 -8.02 4.04
C TYR A 58 8.38 -8.56 4.45
N GLN A 59 9.42 -8.27 3.66
CA GLN A 59 10.79 -8.72 3.94
C GLN A 59 11.28 -8.30 5.33
N VAL A 60 11.01 -7.06 5.72
CA VAL A 60 11.43 -6.50 7.02
C VAL A 60 10.68 -7.18 8.15
N VAL A 61 9.35 -7.27 8.08
CA VAL A 61 8.53 -7.92 9.13
C VAL A 61 8.95 -9.38 9.29
N TRP A 62 9.10 -10.10 8.17
CA TRP A 62 9.55 -11.49 8.19
C TRP A 62 10.92 -11.64 8.86
N ALA A 63 11.91 -10.83 8.45
CA ALA A 63 13.26 -10.93 9.02
C ALA A 63 13.28 -10.56 10.51
N THR A 64 12.48 -9.58 10.93
CA THR A 64 12.31 -9.23 12.34
C THR A 64 11.76 -10.42 13.14
N LEU A 65 10.73 -11.09 12.63
CA LEU A 65 10.18 -12.29 13.29
C LEU A 65 11.20 -13.44 13.29
N ALA A 66 11.83 -13.72 12.15
CA ALA A 66 12.77 -14.82 11.99
C ALA A 66 14.10 -14.62 12.73
N ALA A 67 14.44 -13.39 13.13
CA ALA A 67 15.60 -13.07 13.97
C ALA A 67 15.38 -13.38 15.46
N ARG A 68 14.17 -13.75 15.87
CA ARG A 68 13.87 -14.07 17.26
C ARG A 68 13.93 -15.58 17.50
N SER A 69 14.72 -16.00 18.50
CA SER A 69 14.87 -17.41 18.85
C SER A 69 13.65 -18.00 19.55
N ASP A 70 12.74 -17.17 20.04
CA ASP A 70 11.50 -17.57 20.68
C ASP A 70 10.33 -17.79 19.68
N LEU A 71 10.61 -17.68 18.37
CA LEU A 71 9.67 -17.96 17.29
C LEU A 71 10.22 -19.05 16.36
N GLU A 72 9.34 -19.92 15.87
CA GLU A 72 9.58 -20.81 14.74
C GLU A 72 8.77 -20.30 13.54
N VAL A 73 9.42 -19.55 12.65
CA VAL A 73 8.73 -18.81 11.58
C VAL A 73 8.76 -19.59 10.27
N ALA A 74 7.59 -19.86 9.70
CA ALA A 74 7.43 -20.42 8.35
C ALA A 74 6.71 -19.42 7.43
N ARG A 75 7.21 -19.26 6.19
CA ARG A 75 6.58 -18.39 5.20
C ARG A 75 5.51 -19.10 4.37
N LEU A 76 4.45 -18.35 4.05
CA LEU A 76 3.34 -18.82 3.22
C LEU A 76 2.98 -17.79 2.13
N PHE A 77 2.86 -18.27 0.90
CA PHE A 77 2.38 -17.53 -0.26
C PHE A 77 1.25 -18.32 -0.92
N THR A 78 0.56 -17.76 -1.91
CA THR A 78 -0.56 -18.46 -2.57
C THR A 78 -0.12 -19.67 -3.41
N ASP A 79 1.12 -19.66 -3.89
CA ASP A 79 1.68 -20.65 -4.82
C ASP A 79 2.74 -21.56 -4.18
N VAL A 80 3.40 -21.12 -3.10
CA VAL A 80 4.47 -21.85 -2.41
C VAL A 80 4.46 -21.59 -0.91
N HIS A 81 5.02 -22.52 -0.14
CA HIS A 81 5.20 -22.37 1.31
C HIS A 81 6.43 -23.13 1.80
N GLU A 82 7.01 -22.68 2.92
CA GLU A 82 8.02 -23.44 3.65
C GLU A 82 7.36 -24.62 4.39
N SER A 83 8.14 -25.43 5.10
CA SER A 83 7.57 -26.44 6.00
C SER A 83 6.75 -25.75 7.08
N LEU A 84 5.42 -25.85 6.98
CA LEU A 84 4.51 -25.21 7.93
C LEU A 84 4.44 -26.04 9.23
N PRO A 85 4.37 -25.40 10.41
CA PRO A 85 4.11 -26.11 11.66
C PRO A 85 2.73 -26.76 11.61
N SER A 86 2.59 -27.95 12.21
CA SER A 86 1.31 -28.66 12.26
C SER A 86 0.30 -28.00 13.20
N GLU A 87 0.78 -27.34 14.25
CA GLU A 87 -0.01 -26.64 15.26
C GLU A 87 0.50 -25.19 15.39
N PRO A 88 0.22 -24.33 14.39
CA PRO A 88 0.58 -22.92 14.49
C PRO A 88 -0.18 -22.26 15.64
N GLU A 89 0.53 -21.43 16.41
CA GLU A 89 -0.07 -20.58 17.44
C GLU A 89 -0.43 -19.20 16.89
N LEU A 90 0.34 -18.71 15.92
CA LEU A 90 0.16 -17.40 15.29
C LEU A 90 0.15 -17.53 13.76
N LEU A 91 -0.76 -16.82 13.11
CA LEU A 91 -0.81 -16.68 11.65
C LEU A 91 -0.91 -15.20 11.27
N GLY A 92 0.14 -14.66 10.67
CA GLY A 92 0.21 -13.25 10.29
C GLY A 92 0.03 -13.01 8.80
N PHE A 93 -0.61 -11.90 8.42
CA PHE A 93 -0.70 -11.45 7.03
C PHE A 93 -0.15 -10.03 6.84
N SER A 94 0.69 -9.82 5.82
CA SER A 94 1.07 -8.49 5.34
C SER A 94 0.22 -8.10 4.12
N MET A 95 -0.71 -7.16 4.29
CA MET A 95 -1.67 -6.79 3.25
C MET A 95 -1.35 -5.41 2.64
N SER A 96 -0.98 -5.43 1.36
CA SER A 96 -0.61 -4.21 0.62
C SER A 96 -1.68 -3.71 -0.35
N TRP A 97 -2.61 -4.57 -0.78
CA TRP A 97 -3.68 -4.23 -1.73
C TRP A 97 -5.04 -4.70 -1.24
N GLU A 98 -6.08 -3.87 -1.39
CA GLU A 98 -7.41 -4.18 -0.85
C GLU A 98 -8.03 -5.45 -1.42
N LEU A 99 -7.72 -5.76 -2.69
CA LEU A 99 -8.25 -6.92 -3.42
C LEU A 99 -7.60 -8.25 -3.00
N ASP A 100 -6.46 -8.24 -2.30
CA ASP A 100 -5.80 -9.46 -1.86
C ASP A 100 -6.60 -10.21 -0.76
N TYR A 101 -7.72 -9.65 -0.28
CA TYR A 101 -8.57 -10.29 0.72
C TYR A 101 -9.04 -11.69 0.30
N VAL A 102 -9.30 -11.90 -0.99
CA VAL A 102 -9.74 -13.22 -1.49
C VAL A 102 -8.69 -14.30 -1.27
N ASN A 103 -7.41 -13.92 -1.38
CA ASN A 103 -6.28 -14.82 -1.16
C ASN A 103 -6.10 -15.10 0.33
N ILE A 104 -6.35 -14.11 1.21
CA ILE A 104 -6.36 -14.34 2.68
C ILE A 104 -7.41 -15.40 3.03
N LEU A 105 -8.64 -15.26 2.53
CA LEU A 105 -9.70 -16.23 2.78
C LEU A 105 -9.35 -17.62 2.24
N GLY A 106 -8.77 -17.71 1.03
CA GLY A 106 -8.34 -18.98 0.45
C GLY A 106 -7.21 -19.65 1.22
N LEU A 107 -6.25 -18.87 1.73
CA LEU A 107 -5.14 -19.38 2.54
C LEU A 107 -5.64 -19.91 3.89
N LEU A 108 -6.55 -19.20 4.57
CA LEU A 108 -7.16 -19.67 5.82
C LEU A 108 -7.83 -21.04 5.64
N GLU A 109 -8.65 -21.19 4.60
CA GLU A 109 -9.30 -22.48 4.30
C GLU A 109 -8.30 -23.58 3.94
N SER A 110 -7.23 -23.25 3.21
CA SER A 110 -6.21 -24.24 2.85
C SER A 110 -5.44 -24.80 4.05
N LEU A 111 -5.48 -24.08 5.18
CA LEU A 111 -4.91 -24.47 6.46
C LEU A 111 -5.96 -25.04 7.43
N ASP A 112 -7.19 -25.29 6.97
CA ASP A 112 -8.32 -25.70 7.79
C ASP A 112 -8.63 -24.71 8.95
N ILE A 113 -8.28 -23.43 8.77
CA ILE A 113 -8.59 -22.36 9.73
C ILE A 113 -9.91 -21.69 9.31
N PRO A 114 -10.93 -21.61 10.20
CA PRO A 114 -12.18 -20.91 9.89
C PRO A 114 -11.92 -19.47 9.45
N ILE A 115 -12.57 -19.06 8.35
CA ILE A 115 -12.44 -17.71 7.82
C ILE A 115 -12.99 -16.67 8.79
N TRP A 116 -14.03 -17.00 9.53
CA TRP A 116 -14.64 -16.13 10.54
C TRP A 116 -13.92 -16.26 11.87
N SER A 117 -13.42 -15.16 12.43
CA SER A 117 -12.68 -15.15 13.70
C SER A 117 -13.49 -15.74 14.86
N ARG A 118 -14.80 -15.47 14.90
CA ARG A 118 -15.73 -16.02 15.90
C ARG A 118 -15.88 -17.54 15.89
N GLU A 119 -15.48 -18.21 14.81
CA GLU A 119 -15.54 -19.68 14.67
C GLU A 119 -14.24 -20.36 15.14
N ARG A 120 -13.23 -19.58 15.56
CA ARG A 120 -11.94 -20.07 16.02
C ARG A 120 -11.96 -20.33 17.53
N SER A 121 -11.77 -21.58 17.95
CA SER A 121 -11.57 -21.95 19.37
C SER A 121 -10.09 -22.18 19.71
N ASP A 122 -9.48 -23.21 19.12
CA ASP A 122 -8.12 -23.70 19.41
C ASP A 122 -7.15 -23.45 18.24
N HIS A 123 -7.61 -22.68 17.25
CA HIS A 123 -6.85 -22.26 16.08
C HIS A 123 -5.85 -21.15 16.44
N PRO A 124 -4.84 -20.86 15.59
CA PRO A 124 -3.93 -19.74 15.80
C PRO A 124 -4.66 -18.40 15.96
N ILE A 125 -4.03 -17.45 16.65
CA ILE A 125 -4.43 -16.04 16.55
C ILE A 125 -4.04 -15.54 15.15
N VAL A 126 -5.04 -15.12 14.38
CA VAL A 126 -4.83 -14.55 13.06
C VAL A 126 -4.64 -13.04 13.18
N PHE A 127 -3.44 -12.56 12.85
CA PHE A 127 -3.09 -11.16 12.90
C PHE A 127 -2.78 -10.58 11.52
N GLY A 128 -2.98 -9.26 11.35
CA GLY A 128 -2.76 -8.58 10.08
C GLY A 128 -2.12 -7.21 10.25
N GLY A 129 -1.27 -6.84 9.30
CA GLY A 129 -0.67 -5.50 9.21
C GLY A 129 -0.49 -5.05 7.77
N GLY A 130 0.09 -3.87 7.60
CA GLY A 130 0.32 -3.24 6.30
C GLY A 130 -0.58 -2.03 6.05
N PRO A 131 -0.35 -1.30 4.95
CA PRO A 131 -0.98 0.00 4.70
C PRO A 131 -2.50 -0.08 4.56
N VAL A 132 -3.04 -1.16 3.99
CA VAL A 132 -4.49 -1.34 3.83
C VAL A 132 -5.17 -1.50 5.18
N LEU A 133 -4.68 -2.43 6.00
CA LEU A 133 -5.26 -2.74 7.30
C LEU A 133 -5.03 -1.60 8.31
N THR A 134 -3.90 -0.89 8.20
CA THR A 134 -3.65 0.31 9.00
C THR A 134 -4.61 1.45 8.62
N ALA A 135 -4.99 1.55 7.34
CA ALA A 135 -5.87 2.61 6.86
C ALA A 135 -7.33 2.35 7.21
N ASN A 136 -7.86 1.18 6.90
CA ASN A 136 -9.23 0.81 7.25
C ASN A 136 -9.35 -0.72 7.38
N PRO A 137 -9.28 -1.27 8.61
CA PRO A 137 -9.39 -2.71 8.83
C PRO A 137 -10.85 -3.21 8.85
N GLU A 138 -11.84 -2.32 8.99
CA GLU A 138 -13.24 -2.71 9.25
C GLU A 138 -13.86 -3.64 8.20
N PRO A 139 -13.63 -3.51 6.88
CA PRO A 139 -14.17 -4.45 5.90
C PRO A 139 -13.76 -5.91 6.17
N TYR A 140 -12.61 -6.09 6.82
CA TYR A 140 -11.95 -7.37 7.07
C TYR A 140 -12.04 -7.80 8.54
N ALA A 141 -12.71 -7.01 9.38
CA ALA A 141 -12.69 -7.16 10.84
C ALA A 141 -13.14 -8.53 11.34
N ASP A 142 -14.13 -9.15 10.69
CA ASP A 142 -14.61 -10.46 11.11
C ASP A 142 -13.72 -11.63 10.65
N PHE A 143 -12.64 -11.36 9.90
CA PHE A 143 -11.68 -12.37 9.43
C PHE A 143 -10.38 -12.40 10.24
N PHE A 144 -10.09 -11.36 11.01
CA PHE A 144 -8.88 -11.23 11.81
C PHE A 144 -9.22 -11.23 13.30
N ASP A 145 -8.33 -11.80 14.10
CA ASP A 145 -8.39 -11.68 15.55
C ASP A 145 -7.74 -10.37 16.01
N VAL A 146 -6.64 -9.97 15.35
CA VAL A 146 -5.81 -8.84 15.76
C VAL A 146 -5.30 -8.05 14.54
N PHE A 147 -5.30 -6.71 14.61
CA PHE A 147 -4.65 -5.84 13.66
C PHE A 147 -3.50 -5.07 14.31
N LEU A 148 -2.36 -5.02 13.61
CA LEU A 148 -1.20 -4.22 13.98
C LEU A 148 -1.19 -2.96 13.12
N LEU A 149 -1.42 -1.80 13.74
CA LEU A 149 -1.59 -0.53 13.06
C LEU A 149 -0.29 0.27 13.04
N GLY A 150 0.21 0.57 11.84
CA GLY A 150 1.34 1.48 11.63
C GLY A 150 2.68 0.79 11.39
N ASP A 151 3.76 1.41 11.87
CA ASP A 151 5.14 0.97 11.68
C ASP A 151 5.44 -0.26 12.59
N GLY A 152 6.06 -1.30 12.02
CA GLY A 152 6.27 -2.59 12.69
C GLY A 152 7.50 -2.68 13.58
N GLU A 153 8.47 -1.77 13.41
CA GLU A 153 9.80 -1.83 14.02
C GLU A 153 9.79 -1.88 15.56
N ILE A 154 8.74 -1.34 16.18
CA ILE A 154 8.52 -1.40 17.65
C ILE A 154 7.31 -2.28 17.97
N LEU A 155 6.26 -2.19 17.14
CA LEU A 155 4.98 -2.84 17.40
C LEU A 155 5.05 -4.37 17.37
N LEU A 156 5.88 -4.95 16.50
CA LEU A 156 6.01 -6.40 16.38
C LEU A 156 6.56 -7.03 17.65
N ASP A 157 7.65 -6.49 18.20
CA ASP A 157 8.24 -7.02 19.43
C ASP A 157 7.29 -6.86 20.61
N ALA A 158 6.60 -5.72 20.71
CA ALA A 158 5.60 -5.50 21.74
C ALA A 158 4.43 -6.49 21.64
N PHE A 159 3.97 -6.80 20.41
CA PHE A 159 2.93 -7.79 20.17
C PHE A 159 3.36 -9.20 20.59
N ILE A 160 4.53 -9.66 20.15
CA ILE A 160 5.01 -11.02 20.46
C ILE A 160 5.27 -11.18 21.96
N ASN A 161 5.90 -10.20 22.61
CA ASN A 161 6.16 -10.24 24.04
C ASN A 161 4.84 -10.28 24.84
N ALA A 162 3.87 -9.44 24.48
CA ALA A 162 2.55 -9.45 25.13
C ALA A 162 1.82 -10.79 24.92
N TYR A 163 1.89 -11.38 23.72
CA TYR A 163 1.31 -12.70 23.49
C TYR A 163 1.96 -13.77 24.39
N GLN A 164 3.29 -13.75 24.56
CA GLN A 164 4.00 -14.70 25.42
C GLN A 164 3.53 -14.68 26.87
N GLU A 165 3.24 -13.50 27.42
CA GLU A 165 2.74 -13.33 28.80
C GLU A 165 1.41 -14.07 29.04
N VAL A 166 0.61 -14.26 27.98
CA VAL A 166 -0.72 -14.88 28.03
C VAL A 166 -0.85 -16.10 27.11
N ARG A 167 0.27 -16.68 26.65
CA ARG A 167 0.30 -17.76 25.65
C ARG A 167 -0.60 -18.94 26.00
N HIS A 168 -0.67 -19.30 27.28
CA HIS A 168 -1.47 -20.42 27.78
C HIS A 168 -2.79 -20.01 28.44
N ALA A 169 -3.14 -18.72 28.38
CA ALA A 169 -4.43 -18.25 28.84
C ALA A 169 -5.53 -18.59 27.81
N ASP A 170 -6.79 -18.52 28.23
CA ASP A 170 -7.90 -18.62 27.29
C ASP A 170 -7.88 -17.46 26.29
N ARG A 171 -8.48 -17.70 25.11
CA ARG A 171 -8.51 -16.74 23.99
C ARG A 171 -9.04 -15.37 24.38
N GLN A 172 -10.05 -15.29 25.25
CA GLN A 172 -10.61 -14.00 25.65
C GLN A 172 -9.60 -13.21 26.48
N THR A 173 -8.91 -13.87 27.41
CA THR A 173 -7.83 -13.26 28.19
C THR A 173 -6.69 -12.80 27.28
N GLN A 174 -6.28 -13.64 26.30
CA GLN A 174 -5.27 -13.27 25.31
C GLN A 174 -5.64 -11.99 24.56
N LEU A 175 -6.83 -11.96 23.95
CA LEU A 175 -7.29 -10.83 23.15
C LEU A 175 -7.42 -9.54 23.97
N LYS A 176 -7.92 -9.62 25.21
CA LYS A 176 -8.03 -8.47 26.11
C LYS A 176 -6.66 -7.92 26.52
N HIS A 177 -5.69 -8.80 26.77
CA HIS A 177 -4.33 -8.39 27.10
C HIS A 177 -3.64 -7.75 25.90
N LEU A 178 -3.73 -8.36 24.72
CA LEU A 178 -3.18 -7.81 23.48
C LEU A 178 -3.76 -6.44 23.12
N ALA A 179 -5.05 -6.21 23.38
CA ALA A 179 -5.69 -4.92 23.15
C ALA A 179 -5.15 -3.77 24.03
N GLN A 180 -4.35 -4.07 25.07
CA GLN A 180 -3.68 -3.04 25.88
C GLN A 180 -2.37 -2.54 25.24
N VAL A 181 -1.83 -3.27 24.26
CA VAL A 181 -0.59 -2.89 23.58
C VAL A 181 -0.88 -1.74 22.62
N PRO A 182 -0.18 -0.59 22.72
CA PRO A 182 -0.38 0.53 21.82
C PRO A 182 -0.25 0.14 20.34
N GLY A 183 -1.25 0.47 19.53
CA GLY A 183 -1.30 0.14 18.10
C GLY A 183 -1.87 -1.23 17.75
N ILE A 184 -2.28 -2.02 18.75
CA ILE A 184 -3.03 -3.24 18.53
C ILE A 184 -4.52 -2.94 18.57
N TYR A 185 -5.23 -3.34 17.51
CA TYR A 185 -6.67 -3.27 17.42
C TYR A 185 -7.27 -4.67 17.36
N VAL A 186 -8.20 -4.98 18.28
CA VAL A 186 -8.89 -6.28 18.37
C VAL A 186 -10.38 -6.08 18.06
N PRO A 187 -10.86 -6.44 16.86
CA PRO A 187 -12.20 -6.04 16.41
C PRO A 187 -13.35 -6.58 17.25
N SER A 188 -13.22 -7.79 17.79
CA SER A 188 -14.24 -8.45 18.62
C SER A 188 -14.48 -7.74 19.95
N LEU A 189 -13.61 -6.83 20.35
CA LEU A 189 -13.73 -6.03 21.57
C LEU A 189 -14.43 -4.68 21.34
N TYR A 190 -14.97 -4.45 20.14
CA TYR A 190 -15.71 -3.24 19.79
C TYR A 190 -17.08 -3.59 19.21
N GLU A 191 -18.11 -2.99 19.78
CA GLU A 191 -19.47 -3.05 19.27
C GLU A 191 -19.71 -1.89 18.29
N VAL A 192 -20.24 -2.22 17.11
CA VAL A 192 -20.65 -1.25 16.10
C VAL A 192 -22.17 -1.24 16.03
N THR A 193 -22.78 -0.09 16.32
CA THR A 193 -24.22 0.12 16.18
C THR A 193 -24.52 0.97 14.95
N TYR A 194 -25.69 0.75 14.34
CA TYR A 194 -26.09 1.39 13.10
C TYR A 194 -27.43 2.10 13.26
N LYS A 195 -27.63 3.22 12.56
CA LYS A 195 -28.92 3.95 12.58
C LYS A 195 -30.08 3.12 12.01
N SER A 196 -29.76 2.22 11.08
CA SER A 196 -30.64 1.18 10.52
C SER A 196 -29.73 0.11 9.88
N PRO A 197 -30.25 -1.08 9.52
CA PRO A 197 -29.45 -2.12 8.87
C PRO A 197 -28.67 -1.65 7.62
N ASN A 198 -29.26 -0.74 6.85
CA ASN A 198 -28.67 -0.11 5.66
C ASN A 198 -28.20 1.34 5.89
N GLY A 199 -28.21 1.82 7.13
CA GLY A 199 -27.89 3.20 7.49
C GLY A 199 -26.41 3.39 7.83
N ALA A 200 -26.03 4.65 8.05
CA ALA A 200 -24.71 4.98 8.57
C ALA A 200 -24.48 4.37 9.97
N ILE A 201 -23.21 4.23 10.32
CA ILE A 201 -22.79 3.88 11.68
C ILE A 201 -23.34 4.94 12.64
N ALA A 202 -23.98 4.48 13.71
CA ALA A 202 -24.41 5.32 14.80
C ALA A 202 -23.27 5.53 15.80
N GLU A 203 -22.58 4.44 16.16
CA GLU A 203 -21.52 4.48 17.16
C GLU A 203 -20.58 3.28 17.05
N ILE A 204 -19.32 3.46 17.44
CA ILE A 204 -18.33 2.40 17.66
C ILE A 204 -17.83 2.54 19.10
N LYS A 205 -18.02 1.51 19.92
CA LYS A 205 -17.65 1.54 21.34
C LYS A 205 -16.89 0.29 21.76
N PRO A 206 -15.93 0.40 22.68
CA PRO A 206 -15.38 -0.77 23.34
C PRO A 206 -16.50 -1.51 24.11
N ILE A 207 -16.41 -2.84 24.17
CA ILE A 207 -17.40 -3.67 24.88
C ILE A 207 -17.38 -3.48 26.41
N ASP A 208 -16.26 -3.01 26.97
CA ASP A 208 -16.11 -2.66 28.38
C ASP A 208 -15.02 -1.58 28.59
N SER A 209 -14.94 -1.02 29.79
CA SER A 209 -14.05 0.11 30.11
C SER A 209 -12.56 -0.25 30.19
N SER A 210 -12.19 -1.53 30.15
CA SER A 210 -10.79 -1.95 30.12
C SER A 210 -10.20 -1.87 28.72
N ILE A 211 -11.04 -1.77 27.68
CA ILE A 211 -10.59 -1.68 26.29
C ILE A 211 -10.44 -0.21 25.90
N PRO A 212 -9.32 0.19 25.26
CA PRO A 212 -9.15 1.56 24.81
C PRO A 212 -10.32 2.02 23.92
N ALA A 213 -10.86 3.20 24.17
CA ALA A 213 -11.91 3.75 23.30
C ALA A 213 -11.36 4.16 21.91
N GLN A 214 -10.06 4.42 21.83
CA GLN A 214 -9.35 4.81 20.62
C GLN A 214 -8.01 4.08 20.55
N VAL A 215 -7.66 3.59 19.36
CA VAL A 215 -6.38 2.91 19.10
C VAL A 215 -5.50 3.79 18.23
N GLN A 216 -4.34 4.18 18.74
CA GLN A 216 -3.37 4.99 18.02
C GLN A 216 -2.37 4.11 17.28
N LYS A 217 -2.22 4.30 15.96
CA LYS A 217 -1.19 3.60 15.18
C LYS A 217 0.21 3.86 15.75
N GLN A 218 1.09 2.87 15.68
CA GLN A 218 2.50 3.05 15.97
C GLN A 218 3.23 3.77 14.84
N THR A 219 4.25 4.53 15.20
CA THR A 219 5.05 5.31 14.26
C THR A 219 6.50 5.26 14.70
N TYR A 220 7.33 4.63 13.87
CA TYR A 220 8.78 4.61 14.06
C TYR A 220 9.33 6.02 13.80
N ARG A 221 10.31 6.44 14.59
CA ARG A 221 10.89 7.79 14.54
C ARG A 221 12.41 7.82 14.40
N GLY A 222 13.04 6.68 14.14
CA GLY A 222 14.47 6.64 13.86
C GLY A 222 14.82 7.09 12.44
N ASN A 223 16.11 7.21 12.19
CA ASN A 223 16.74 7.58 10.91
C ASN A 223 17.47 6.41 10.24
N THR A 224 17.31 5.18 10.74
CA THR A 224 17.67 3.96 10.04
C THR A 224 16.40 3.37 9.46
N LEU A 225 16.27 3.41 8.14
CA LEU A 225 15.09 2.89 7.44
C LEU A 225 15.36 1.51 6.84
N SER A 226 14.32 0.93 6.25
CA SER A 226 14.32 -0.46 5.82
C SER A 226 15.23 -0.73 4.63
N ALA A 227 15.89 -1.89 4.62
CA ALA A 227 16.62 -2.42 3.48
C ALA A 227 16.23 -3.88 3.23
N SER A 228 16.42 -4.36 2.01
CA SER A 228 16.08 -5.73 1.63
C SER A 228 16.83 -6.74 2.50
N THR A 229 16.10 -7.73 2.99
CA THR A 229 16.64 -8.80 3.83
C THR A 229 16.91 -10.07 3.01
N VAL A 230 16.44 -10.09 1.77
CA VAL A 230 16.60 -11.18 0.82
C VAL A 230 16.69 -10.66 -0.62
N VAL A 231 17.56 -11.29 -1.41
CA VAL A 231 17.69 -11.07 -2.84
C VAL A 231 17.55 -12.42 -3.56
N THR A 232 16.74 -12.46 -4.62
CA THR A 232 16.50 -13.67 -5.43
C THR A 232 16.22 -13.32 -6.89
N GLU A 233 16.59 -14.21 -7.79
CA GLU A 233 16.20 -14.14 -9.20
C GLU A 233 14.69 -14.38 -9.42
N LYS A 234 13.98 -14.95 -8.44
CA LYS A 234 12.55 -15.28 -8.54
C LYS A 234 11.62 -14.12 -8.11
N ALA A 235 12.19 -12.98 -7.70
CA ALA A 235 11.42 -11.77 -7.43
C ALA A 235 10.82 -11.18 -8.72
N ALA A 236 9.69 -10.47 -8.62
CA ALA A 236 9.08 -9.75 -9.74
C ALA A 236 10.05 -8.77 -10.41
N TRP A 237 10.97 -8.21 -9.62
CA TRP A 237 12.18 -7.57 -10.11
C TRP A 237 13.39 -8.41 -9.74
N GLU A 238 13.76 -9.30 -10.66
CA GLU A 238 14.91 -10.20 -10.54
C GLU A 238 16.11 -9.54 -9.86
N ASN A 239 16.59 -10.16 -8.78
CA ASN A 239 17.78 -9.77 -8.03
C ASN A 239 17.79 -8.34 -7.49
N ILE A 240 16.64 -7.65 -7.38
CA ILE A 240 16.64 -6.29 -6.82
C ILE A 240 17.00 -6.29 -5.33
N PHE A 241 17.90 -5.39 -4.94
CA PHE A 241 18.11 -5.00 -3.55
C PHE A 241 17.47 -3.64 -3.34
N MET A 242 16.54 -3.53 -2.40
CA MET A 242 15.77 -2.31 -2.16
C MET A 242 16.23 -1.63 -0.88
N VAL A 243 16.35 -0.30 -0.90
CA VAL A 243 16.60 0.52 0.29
C VAL A 243 15.58 1.63 0.37
N GLU A 244 14.97 1.79 1.52
CA GLU A 244 14.06 2.88 1.82
C GLU A 244 14.88 4.14 2.16
N VAL A 245 14.88 5.09 1.23
CA VAL A 245 15.62 6.36 1.38
C VAL A 245 14.82 7.35 2.24
N VAL A 246 13.51 7.34 2.07
CA VAL A 246 12.60 8.19 2.86
C VAL A 246 11.30 7.44 3.14
N ARG A 247 10.70 7.70 4.31
CA ARG A 247 9.35 7.26 4.65
C ARG A 247 8.42 8.46 4.76
N SER A 248 7.20 8.32 4.24
CA SER A 248 6.25 9.42 4.04
C SER A 248 6.67 10.46 3.00
N CYS A 249 5.84 11.46 2.80
CA CYS A 249 6.05 12.58 1.89
C CYS A 249 5.53 13.87 2.55
N PRO A 250 6.32 14.96 2.61
CA PRO A 250 5.94 16.19 3.30
C PRO A 250 4.97 17.08 2.50
N GLU A 251 4.62 16.69 1.27
CA GLU A 251 3.82 17.51 0.37
C GLU A 251 2.33 17.50 0.67
N MET A 252 1.83 16.53 1.43
CA MET A 252 0.46 16.53 1.95
C MET A 252 -0.61 16.65 0.86
N CYS A 253 -0.41 15.98 -0.28
CA CYS A 253 -1.41 15.89 -1.35
C CYS A 253 -2.71 15.30 -0.78
N ARG A 254 -3.83 16.01 -0.91
CA ARG A 254 -5.06 15.81 -0.11
C ARG A 254 -5.77 14.46 -0.29
N PHE A 255 -5.38 13.68 -1.30
CA PHE A 255 -5.87 12.32 -1.55
C PHE A 255 -4.88 11.23 -1.09
N CYS A 256 -3.63 11.60 -0.76
CA CYS A 256 -2.51 10.67 -0.71
C CYS A 256 -2.40 9.99 0.65
N LEU A 257 -2.83 8.73 0.72
CA LEU A 257 -2.70 7.89 1.90
C LEU A 257 -1.24 7.80 2.39
N ALA A 258 -0.30 7.60 1.47
CA ALA A 258 1.12 7.51 1.81
C ALA A 258 1.66 8.78 2.47
N SER A 259 1.12 9.95 2.14
CA SER A 259 1.49 11.19 2.84
C SER A 259 0.86 11.22 4.22
N TYR A 260 -0.47 11.16 4.33
CA TYR A 260 -1.18 11.39 5.59
C TYR A 260 -1.05 10.26 6.62
N LEU A 261 -1.12 9.00 6.21
CA LEU A 261 -1.10 7.85 7.11
C LEU A 261 0.29 7.60 7.69
N THR A 262 1.35 7.87 6.93
CA THR A 262 2.72 7.46 7.31
C THR A 262 3.56 8.58 7.94
N LEU A 263 3.00 9.80 8.08
CA LEU A 263 3.65 10.91 8.76
C LEU A 263 4.25 10.52 10.13
N PRO A 264 5.33 11.19 10.57
CA PRO A 264 6.05 12.28 9.89
C PRO A 264 6.92 11.83 8.71
N PHE A 265 7.43 12.79 7.93
CA PHE A 265 8.49 12.56 6.95
C PHE A 265 9.79 12.19 7.66
N ARG A 266 10.37 11.06 7.26
CA ARG A 266 11.62 10.51 7.80
C ARG A 266 12.60 10.28 6.67
N VAL A 267 13.86 10.53 6.95
CA VAL A 267 14.97 10.40 6.01
C VAL A 267 15.98 9.42 6.59
N ALA A 268 16.50 8.52 5.76
CA ALA A 268 17.56 7.60 6.15
C ALA A 268 18.89 8.35 6.22
N ASP A 269 19.67 8.18 7.29
CA ASP A 269 21.00 8.80 7.37
C ASP A 269 21.91 8.25 6.26
N VAL A 270 22.46 9.12 5.41
CA VAL A 270 23.19 8.69 4.20
C VAL A 270 24.48 7.94 4.56
N GLU A 271 25.28 8.49 5.46
CA GLU A 271 26.60 7.94 5.81
C GLU A 271 26.48 6.79 6.82
N ALA A 272 25.65 6.96 7.85
CA ALA A 272 25.55 6.01 8.94
C ALA A 272 24.67 4.79 8.63
N SER A 273 23.73 4.90 7.68
CA SER A 273 22.78 3.82 7.40
C SER A 273 22.64 3.45 5.93
N LEU A 274 22.43 4.41 5.03
CA LEU A 274 22.01 4.14 3.66
C LEU A 274 23.15 3.60 2.80
N ILE A 275 24.31 4.27 2.79
CA ILE A 275 25.51 3.81 2.06
C ILE A 275 25.96 2.43 2.57
N PRO A 276 26.13 2.19 3.89
CA PRO A 276 26.49 0.87 4.39
C PRO A 276 25.50 -0.23 3.95
N ALA A 277 24.20 0.05 3.98
CA ALA A 277 23.18 -0.90 3.51
C ALA A 277 23.30 -1.16 2.01
N ILE A 278 23.48 -0.13 1.20
CA ILE A 278 23.69 -0.23 -0.25
C ILE A 278 24.93 -1.08 -0.55
N GLU A 279 26.08 -0.74 0.01
CA GLU A 279 27.33 -1.47 -0.22
C GLU A 279 27.23 -2.93 0.21
N GLN A 280 26.53 -3.21 1.31
CA GLN A 280 26.27 -4.58 1.74
C GLN A 280 25.38 -5.34 0.73
N GLY A 281 24.31 -4.72 0.24
CA GLY A 281 23.44 -5.32 -0.78
C GLY A 281 24.15 -5.55 -2.11
N LEU A 282 25.02 -4.62 -2.51
CA LEU A 282 25.77 -4.69 -3.77
C LEU A 282 26.83 -5.79 -3.80
N LYS A 283 27.20 -6.38 -2.65
CA LYS A 283 28.00 -7.63 -2.61
C LYS A 283 27.25 -8.82 -3.20
N PHE A 284 25.91 -8.75 -3.26
CA PHE A 284 25.07 -9.82 -3.77
C PHE A 284 24.47 -9.47 -5.15
N THR A 285 24.17 -8.21 -5.44
CA THR A 285 23.52 -7.86 -6.70
C THR A 285 24.07 -6.59 -7.31
N ASP A 286 23.90 -6.45 -8.62
CA ASP A 286 24.15 -5.20 -9.33
C ASP A 286 22.88 -4.34 -9.45
N ARG A 287 21.73 -4.79 -8.95
CA ARG A 287 20.43 -4.12 -9.14
C ARG A 287 19.94 -3.45 -7.86
N LEU A 288 19.91 -2.12 -7.86
CA LEU A 288 19.54 -1.30 -6.71
C LEU A 288 18.20 -0.57 -6.94
N GLY A 289 17.29 -0.67 -5.98
CA GLY A 289 16.03 0.07 -5.93
C GLY A 289 16.00 1.08 -4.79
N LEU A 290 15.92 2.37 -5.09
CA LEU A 290 15.70 3.41 -4.08
C LEU A 290 14.19 3.63 -3.88
N LEU A 291 13.73 3.30 -2.68
CA LEU A 291 12.32 3.31 -2.30
C LEU A 291 11.97 4.50 -1.41
N GLY A 292 10.76 5.04 -1.60
CA GLY A 292 10.20 6.08 -0.75
C GLY A 292 9.13 6.88 -1.48
N ALA A 293 8.21 7.48 -0.73
CA ALA A 293 7.12 8.27 -1.34
C ALA A 293 7.65 9.54 -2.04
N SER A 294 8.83 10.04 -1.65
CA SER A 294 9.49 11.18 -2.29
C SER A 294 11.02 11.11 -2.18
N VAL A 295 11.62 10.07 -2.79
CA VAL A 295 13.06 9.75 -2.69
C VAL A 295 13.96 10.96 -2.93
N THR A 296 13.67 11.73 -3.99
CA THR A 296 14.50 12.86 -4.42
C THR A 296 14.39 14.10 -3.51
N GLN A 297 13.52 14.08 -2.51
CA GLN A 297 13.44 15.12 -1.47
C GLN A 297 14.29 14.80 -0.25
N HIS A 298 15.06 13.70 -0.27
CA HIS A 298 16.10 13.48 0.72
C HIS A 298 17.09 14.67 0.70
N PRO A 299 17.39 15.34 1.83
CA PRO A 299 18.26 16.52 1.86
C PRO A 299 19.65 16.28 1.25
N GLU A 300 20.18 15.08 1.43
CA GLU A 300 21.49 14.66 0.93
C GLU A 300 21.39 13.74 -0.30
N PHE A 301 20.29 13.84 -1.07
CA PHE A 301 20.10 12.99 -2.25
C PHE A 301 21.22 13.16 -3.29
N GLU A 302 21.72 14.40 -3.47
CA GLU A 302 22.84 14.64 -4.37
C GLU A 302 24.13 13.94 -3.92
N SER A 303 24.42 13.92 -2.61
CA SER A 303 25.55 13.19 -2.04
C SER A 303 25.44 11.68 -2.32
N LEU A 304 24.23 11.13 -2.19
CA LEU A 304 23.97 9.73 -2.54
C LEU A 304 24.20 9.44 -4.03
N LEU A 305 23.77 10.33 -4.93
CA LEU A 305 24.04 10.20 -6.36
C LEU A 305 25.55 10.29 -6.65
N ASP A 306 26.27 11.20 -6.00
CA ASP A 306 27.71 11.36 -6.18
C ASP A 306 28.47 10.11 -5.70
N HIS A 307 28.01 9.49 -4.62
CA HIS A 307 28.52 8.19 -4.18
C HIS A 307 28.27 7.10 -5.23
N LEU A 308 27.04 6.96 -5.74
CA LEU A 308 26.68 5.95 -6.75
C LEU A 308 27.35 6.20 -8.11
N ASN A 309 27.74 7.43 -8.43
CA ASN A 309 28.44 7.77 -9.67
C ASN A 309 29.93 7.39 -9.66
N GLN A 310 30.50 6.94 -8.55
CA GLN A 310 31.92 6.57 -8.50
C GLN A 310 32.20 5.32 -9.36
N PRO A 311 33.41 5.19 -9.96
CA PRO A 311 33.71 4.14 -10.94
C PRO A 311 33.45 2.70 -10.47
N GLN A 312 33.57 2.43 -9.18
CA GLN A 312 33.31 1.10 -8.61
C GLN A 312 31.84 0.65 -8.70
N PHE A 313 30.93 1.57 -9.02
CA PHE A 313 29.50 1.32 -9.16
C PHE A 313 29.02 1.42 -10.62
N ASP A 314 29.91 1.50 -11.61
CA ASP A 314 29.55 1.65 -13.03
C ASP A 314 28.64 0.52 -13.55
N GLN A 315 28.74 -0.67 -12.97
CA GLN A 315 27.90 -1.85 -13.28
C GLN A 315 26.51 -1.82 -12.63
N VAL A 316 26.27 -0.92 -11.67
CA VAL A 316 25.02 -0.89 -10.92
C VAL A 316 23.87 -0.42 -11.82
N ARG A 317 22.75 -1.15 -11.77
CA ARG A 317 21.47 -0.81 -12.39
C ARG A 317 20.55 -0.17 -11.35
N LEU A 318 20.19 1.08 -11.57
CA LEU A 318 19.47 1.88 -10.58
C LEU A 318 18.00 2.06 -10.96
N SER A 319 17.10 1.86 -9.99
CA SER A 319 15.66 2.12 -10.14
C SER A 319 15.17 3.04 -9.02
N LEU A 320 14.34 4.02 -9.36
CA LEU A 320 13.70 4.93 -8.41
C LEU A 320 12.19 4.69 -8.37
N SER A 321 11.62 4.58 -7.17
CA SER A 321 10.18 4.38 -6.97
C SER A 321 9.34 5.64 -7.19
N SER A 322 9.86 6.81 -6.82
CA SER A 322 9.16 8.09 -6.93
C SER A 322 10.16 9.22 -7.19
N VAL A 323 9.88 10.04 -8.21
CA VAL A 323 10.69 11.21 -8.57
C VAL A 323 9.79 12.44 -8.55
N ARG A 324 10.16 13.44 -7.74
CA ARG A 324 9.45 14.71 -7.75
C ARG A 324 9.85 15.52 -8.98
N THR A 325 8.86 16.06 -9.68
CA THR A 325 9.07 16.77 -10.94
C THR A 325 10.12 17.90 -10.85
N ASN A 326 10.08 18.71 -9.80
CA ASN A 326 11.01 19.84 -9.63
C ASN A 326 12.45 19.41 -9.23
N THR A 327 12.68 18.14 -8.92
CA THR A 327 14.01 17.58 -8.63
C THR A 327 14.65 16.90 -9.84
N VAL A 328 13.97 16.90 -11.00
CA VAL A 328 14.52 16.32 -12.23
C VAL A 328 15.54 17.28 -12.82
N THR A 329 16.81 17.09 -12.46
CA THR A 329 17.96 17.81 -13.01
C THR A 329 18.62 17.02 -14.12
N GLU A 330 19.44 17.68 -14.96
CA GLU A 330 20.25 17.00 -15.98
C GLU A 330 21.27 16.03 -15.32
N LYS A 331 21.87 16.42 -14.19
CA LYS A 331 22.77 15.55 -13.41
C LYS A 331 22.07 14.25 -12.98
N LEU A 332 20.87 14.36 -12.40
CA LEU A 332 20.08 13.19 -12.00
C LEU A 332 19.79 12.28 -13.20
N THR A 333 19.38 12.85 -14.33
CA THR A 333 18.98 12.07 -15.50
C THR A 333 20.19 11.41 -16.17
N GLN A 334 21.34 12.08 -16.22
CA GLN A 334 22.62 11.50 -16.66
C GLN A 334 23.05 10.34 -15.76
N THR A 335 22.98 10.50 -14.43
CA THR A 335 23.27 9.41 -13.48
C THR A 335 22.34 8.22 -13.68
N LEU A 336 21.04 8.47 -13.85
CA LEU A 336 20.08 7.39 -14.10
C LEU A 336 20.39 6.65 -15.40
N VAL A 337 20.72 7.37 -16.48
CA VAL A 337 21.12 6.75 -17.76
C VAL A 337 22.42 5.98 -17.62
N LYS A 338 23.41 6.50 -16.88
CA LYS A 338 24.66 5.80 -16.56
C LYS A 338 24.37 4.44 -15.89
N HIS A 339 23.35 4.38 -15.04
CA HIS A 339 22.90 3.17 -14.34
C HIS A 339 21.73 2.43 -15.03
N ASP A 340 21.72 2.42 -16.37
CA ASP A 340 20.79 1.68 -17.26
C ASP A 340 19.30 2.04 -17.14
N ALA A 341 18.98 3.20 -16.56
CA ALA A 341 17.59 3.68 -16.57
C ALA A 341 17.24 4.26 -17.95
N ARG A 342 16.20 3.70 -18.58
CA ARG A 342 15.69 4.20 -19.86
C ARG A 342 14.62 5.28 -19.73
N SER A 343 13.97 5.33 -18.57
CA SER A 343 12.84 6.21 -18.30
C SER A 343 12.74 6.59 -16.84
N ILE A 344 12.24 7.78 -16.56
CA ILE A 344 11.73 8.17 -15.23
C ILE A 344 10.22 8.30 -15.25
N THR A 345 9.62 8.28 -14.06
CA THR A 345 8.19 8.53 -13.87
C THR A 345 8.00 9.72 -12.94
N ILE A 346 7.21 10.70 -13.38
CA ILE A 346 6.83 11.86 -12.57
C ILE A 346 5.31 11.91 -12.39
N ALA A 347 4.85 12.30 -11.21
CA ALA A 347 3.41 12.44 -10.94
C ALA A 347 2.98 13.90 -11.07
N VAL A 348 2.07 14.17 -12.00
CA VAL A 348 1.56 15.52 -12.32
C VAL A 348 0.11 15.71 -11.87
N GLU A 349 -0.63 14.61 -11.74
CA GLU A 349 -2.06 14.50 -11.38
C GLU A 349 -3.01 15.14 -12.39
N SER A 350 -2.75 16.36 -12.83
CA SER A 350 -3.52 17.05 -13.86
C SER A 350 -2.65 18.08 -14.57
N GLY A 351 -2.98 18.38 -15.84
CA GLY A 351 -2.41 19.55 -16.51
C GLY A 351 -3.05 20.87 -16.07
N SER A 352 -4.18 20.82 -15.37
CA SER A 352 -4.80 22.02 -14.79
C SER A 352 -4.08 22.46 -13.52
N ASP A 353 -3.66 23.72 -13.48
CA ASP A 353 -3.10 24.34 -12.27
C ASP A 353 -4.13 24.39 -11.14
N ARG A 354 -5.41 24.64 -11.48
CA ARG A 354 -6.51 24.67 -10.51
C ARG A 354 -6.71 23.31 -9.85
N VAL A 355 -6.74 22.23 -10.63
CA VAL A 355 -6.87 20.86 -10.09
C VAL A 355 -5.66 20.48 -9.24
N ARG A 356 -4.45 20.87 -9.66
CA ARG A 356 -3.24 20.68 -8.83
C ARG A 356 -3.33 21.43 -7.50
N GLN A 357 -3.83 22.66 -7.49
CA GLN A 357 -4.08 23.41 -6.25
C GLN A 357 -5.14 22.76 -5.37
N ILE A 358 -6.23 22.24 -5.95
CA ILE A 358 -7.28 21.46 -5.26
C ILE A 358 -6.68 20.25 -4.54
N VAL A 359 -5.76 19.51 -5.16
CA VAL A 359 -5.14 18.35 -4.50
C VAL A 359 -3.92 18.71 -3.65
N ASN A 360 -3.54 20.00 -3.55
CA ASN A 360 -2.32 20.48 -2.89
C ASN A 360 -1.03 19.96 -3.54
N LYS A 361 -1.02 19.80 -4.87
CA LYS A 361 0.18 19.49 -5.64
C LYS A 361 0.93 20.79 -5.94
N LYS A 362 2.03 21.02 -5.22
CA LYS A 362 2.92 22.16 -5.41
C LYS A 362 3.83 21.93 -6.62
N LEU A 363 3.27 22.17 -7.80
CA LEU A 363 3.92 21.96 -9.09
C LEU A 363 3.29 22.88 -10.13
N THR A 364 4.10 23.65 -10.84
CA THR A 364 3.70 24.54 -11.95
C THR A 364 3.81 23.86 -13.31
N SER A 365 3.13 24.40 -14.32
CA SER A 365 3.22 23.88 -15.69
C SER A 365 4.64 23.97 -16.26
N ASP A 366 5.36 25.05 -15.96
CA ASP A 366 6.73 25.27 -16.43
C ASP A 366 7.72 24.28 -15.83
N GLU A 367 7.58 23.95 -14.55
CA GLU A 367 8.40 22.90 -13.91
C GLU A 367 8.20 21.53 -14.56
N ILE A 368 6.98 21.20 -15.02
CA ILE A 368 6.72 19.94 -15.74
C ILE A 368 7.43 19.92 -17.09
N VAL A 369 7.35 21.03 -17.84
CA VAL A 369 8.03 21.16 -19.12
C VAL A 369 9.54 21.10 -18.93
N GLN A 370 10.08 21.82 -17.94
CA GLN A 370 11.51 21.83 -17.65
C GLN A 370 12.01 20.45 -17.23
N ALA A 371 11.26 19.71 -16.40
CA ALA A 371 11.60 18.34 -16.03
C ALA A 371 11.69 17.42 -17.27
N ALA A 372 10.78 17.57 -18.24
CA ALA A 372 10.86 16.81 -19.48
C ALA A 372 12.08 17.18 -20.33
N ILE A 373 12.39 18.48 -20.44
CA ILE A 373 13.59 18.99 -21.12
C ILE A 373 14.85 18.38 -20.48
N ASN A 374 14.96 18.44 -19.15
CA ASN A 374 16.08 17.88 -18.40
C ASN A 374 16.18 16.35 -18.55
N ALA A 375 15.04 15.65 -18.57
CA ALA A 375 14.98 14.21 -18.82
C ALA A 375 15.57 13.86 -20.18
N LYS A 376 15.18 14.59 -21.23
CA LYS A 376 15.72 14.40 -22.58
C LYS A 376 17.20 14.79 -22.67
N ALA A 377 17.59 15.93 -22.09
CA ALA A 377 18.96 16.44 -22.13
C ALA A 377 19.95 15.45 -21.50
N GLY A 378 19.59 14.84 -20.37
CA GLY A 378 20.42 13.81 -19.74
C GLY A 378 20.37 12.43 -20.39
N GLY A 379 19.68 12.27 -21.53
CA GLY A 379 19.77 11.07 -22.37
C GLY A 379 18.67 10.02 -22.16
N LEU A 380 17.64 10.29 -21.36
CA LEU A 380 16.52 9.35 -21.23
C LEU A 380 15.79 9.20 -22.57
N SER A 381 15.34 7.98 -22.86
CA SER A 381 14.61 7.67 -24.10
C SER A 381 13.09 7.77 -23.94
N ALA A 382 12.60 7.76 -22.70
CA ALA A 382 11.18 7.88 -22.40
C ALA A 382 10.92 8.64 -21.08
N LEU A 383 9.75 9.29 -21.00
CA LEU A 383 9.22 9.91 -19.80
C LEU A 383 7.79 9.40 -19.55
N LYS A 384 7.57 8.84 -18.37
CA LYS A 384 6.25 8.43 -17.91
C LYS A 384 5.69 9.52 -16.99
N LEU A 385 4.42 9.83 -17.15
CA LEU A 385 3.68 10.74 -16.31
C LEU A 385 2.52 10.00 -15.66
N TYR A 386 2.24 10.31 -14.39
CA TYR A 386 1.02 9.87 -13.71
C TYR A 386 0.04 11.03 -13.56
N GLY A 387 -1.18 10.78 -14.01
CA GLY A 387 -2.34 11.67 -13.86
C GLY A 387 -3.48 10.96 -13.16
N MET A 388 -4.50 11.72 -12.81
CA MET A 388 -5.72 11.24 -12.16
C MET A 388 -6.92 11.98 -12.74
N VAL A 389 -8.04 11.29 -12.91
CA VAL A 389 -9.33 11.91 -13.25
C VAL A 389 -10.35 11.67 -12.15
N GLY A 390 -11.39 12.49 -12.15
CA GLY A 390 -12.48 12.39 -11.18
C GLY A 390 -12.13 13.01 -9.84
N ILE A 391 -11.08 13.84 -9.78
CA ILE A 391 -10.72 14.61 -8.59
C ILE A 391 -11.93 15.48 -8.18
N PRO A 392 -12.26 15.56 -6.88
CA PRO A 392 -13.33 16.43 -6.40
C PRO A 392 -13.11 17.88 -6.85
N GLY A 393 -14.09 18.44 -7.58
CA GLY A 393 -14.00 19.78 -8.17
C GLY A 393 -13.39 19.86 -9.57
N GLU A 394 -12.91 18.77 -10.17
CA GLU A 394 -12.41 18.74 -11.56
C GLU A 394 -13.56 18.88 -12.57
N GLU A 395 -13.37 19.77 -13.55
CA GLU A 395 -14.29 20.10 -14.63
C GLU A 395 -13.78 19.61 -15.99
N SER A 396 -14.61 19.68 -17.04
CA SER A 396 -14.21 19.25 -18.38
C SER A 396 -13.04 20.06 -18.94
N GLY A 397 -13.02 21.38 -18.70
CA GLY A 397 -11.92 22.26 -19.14
C GLY A 397 -10.55 21.91 -18.54
N ASP A 398 -10.51 21.23 -17.39
CA ASP A 398 -9.24 20.78 -16.80
C ASP A 398 -8.64 19.57 -17.54
N LEU A 399 -9.50 18.74 -18.12
CA LEU A 399 -9.06 17.63 -18.98
C LEU A 399 -8.47 18.16 -20.28
N ASP A 400 -9.08 19.21 -20.85
CA ASP A 400 -8.52 19.91 -22.01
C ASP A 400 -7.12 20.49 -21.70
N GLN A 401 -6.93 21.06 -20.51
CA GLN A 401 -5.61 21.52 -20.06
C GLN A 401 -4.61 20.36 -19.92
N THR A 402 -5.05 19.19 -19.46
CA THR A 402 -4.22 17.97 -19.43
C THR A 402 -3.77 17.54 -20.83
N VAL A 403 -4.69 17.56 -21.80
CA VAL A 403 -4.36 17.28 -23.21
C VAL A 403 -3.40 18.33 -23.77
N ALA A 404 -3.62 19.62 -23.46
CA ALA A 404 -2.77 20.72 -23.90
C ALA A 404 -1.35 20.60 -23.34
N MET A 405 -1.20 20.32 -22.03
CA MET A 405 0.09 20.07 -21.38
C MET A 405 0.84 18.94 -22.09
N MET A 406 0.20 17.79 -22.32
CA MET A 406 0.84 16.66 -23.00
C MET A 406 1.29 16.99 -24.44
N ARG A 407 0.52 17.81 -25.16
CA ARG A 407 0.92 18.33 -26.49
C ARG A 407 2.13 19.26 -26.40
N SER A 408 2.14 20.15 -25.41
CA SER A 408 3.28 21.06 -25.17
C SER A 408 4.55 20.30 -24.84
N LEU A 409 4.45 19.26 -23.98
CA LEU A 409 5.58 18.37 -23.70
C LEU A 409 6.10 17.70 -24.97
N LYS A 410 5.23 17.11 -25.79
CA LYS A 410 5.64 16.46 -27.04
C LYS A 410 6.40 17.42 -27.97
N LYS A 411 6.00 18.69 -28.03
CA LYS A 411 6.68 19.73 -28.82
C LYS A 411 8.02 20.13 -28.21
N ALA A 412 8.11 20.26 -26.89
CA ALA A 412 9.32 20.66 -26.20
C ALA A 412 10.43 19.59 -26.25
N VAL A 413 10.06 18.30 -26.27
CA VAL A 413 11.00 17.18 -26.25
C VAL A 413 10.81 16.22 -27.44
N PRO A 414 11.05 16.67 -28.69
CA PRO A 414 10.83 15.83 -29.87
C PRO A 414 11.69 14.56 -29.81
N GLY A 415 11.11 13.41 -30.12
CA GLY A 415 11.79 12.11 -30.07
C GLY A 415 11.78 11.41 -28.70
N LEU A 416 11.44 12.12 -27.61
CA LEU A 416 11.24 11.48 -26.30
C LEU A 416 9.89 10.76 -26.27
N LYS A 417 9.87 9.47 -25.91
CA LYS A 417 8.62 8.72 -25.79
C LYS A 417 7.86 9.16 -24.54
N LEU A 418 6.65 9.70 -24.72
CA LEU A 418 5.78 10.11 -23.62
C LEU A 418 4.69 9.06 -23.37
N THR A 419 4.53 8.70 -22.10
CA THR A 419 3.41 7.86 -21.62
C THR A 419 2.67 8.60 -20.51
N LEU A 420 1.34 8.67 -20.57
CA LEU A 420 0.50 9.10 -19.44
C LEU A 420 -0.26 7.89 -18.89
N GLY A 421 0.12 7.44 -17.70
CA GLY A 421 -0.69 6.54 -16.88
C GLY A 421 -1.74 7.36 -16.12
N CYS A 422 -2.99 6.91 -16.09
CA CYS A 422 -4.05 7.69 -15.48
C CYS A 422 -5.01 6.83 -14.65
N SER A 423 -5.10 7.15 -13.35
CA SER A 423 -5.98 6.50 -12.39
C SER A 423 -7.30 7.26 -12.22
N THR A 424 -8.29 6.59 -11.64
CA THR A 424 -9.48 7.28 -11.11
C THR A 424 -9.21 7.66 -9.66
N PHE A 425 -9.64 8.85 -9.24
CA PHE A 425 -9.61 9.23 -7.82
C PHE A 425 -10.38 8.19 -6.98
N VAL A 426 -9.69 7.62 -6.00
CA VAL A 426 -10.27 6.72 -5.00
C VAL A 426 -10.10 7.37 -3.61
N PRO A 427 -11.18 7.63 -2.88
CA PRO A 427 -11.11 8.15 -1.52
C PRO A 427 -10.43 7.16 -0.59
N LYS A 428 -9.52 7.66 0.24
CA LYS A 428 -8.77 6.87 1.23
C LYS A 428 -9.02 7.42 2.63
N SER A 429 -9.12 6.54 3.61
CA SER A 429 -9.25 6.90 5.02
C SER A 429 -8.06 7.73 5.50
N HIS A 430 -8.29 8.55 6.53
CA HIS A 430 -7.29 9.45 7.11
C HIS A 430 -6.70 10.47 6.13
N THR A 431 -7.36 10.72 4.99
CA THR A 431 -7.01 11.80 4.06
C THR A 431 -8.07 12.90 4.09
N PRO A 432 -7.73 14.16 3.75
CA PRO A 432 -8.73 15.23 3.64
C PRO A 432 -9.87 14.91 2.67
N PHE A 433 -9.65 14.04 1.69
CA PHE A 433 -10.67 13.64 0.71
C PHE A 433 -11.46 12.38 1.10
N GLN A 434 -11.31 11.88 2.33
CA GLN A 434 -12.00 10.67 2.81
C GLN A 434 -13.54 10.76 2.77
N TRP A 435 -14.10 11.97 2.79
CA TRP A 435 -15.55 12.21 2.73
C TRP A 435 -16.12 12.29 1.31
N PHE A 436 -15.28 12.35 0.28
CA PHE A 436 -15.77 12.36 -1.11
C PHE A 436 -15.99 10.95 -1.64
N GLY A 437 -16.85 10.83 -2.64
CA GLY A 437 -16.99 9.62 -3.45
C GLY A 437 -16.23 9.67 -4.77
N VAL A 438 -16.18 8.52 -5.43
CA VAL A 438 -15.68 8.38 -6.79
C VAL A 438 -16.59 9.14 -7.74
N ASN A 439 -16.02 9.89 -8.68
CA ASN A 439 -16.84 10.56 -9.69
C ASN A 439 -17.37 9.55 -10.73
N PRO A 440 -18.71 9.42 -10.92
CA PRO A 440 -19.28 8.48 -11.89
C PRO A 440 -18.92 8.75 -13.35
N GLN A 441 -18.48 9.97 -13.67
CA GLN A 441 -18.07 10.37 -15.02
C GLN A 441 -16.62 9.97 -15.34
N SER A 442 -15.85 9.44 -14.38
CA SER A 442 -14.42 9.16 -14.55
C SER A 442 -14.12 8.21 -15.72
N GLU A 443 -14.97 7.20 -15.97
CA GLU A 443 -14.81 6.33 -17.14
C GLU A 443 -14.84 7.12 -18.46
N LYS A 444 -15.79 8.04 -18.59
CA LYS A 444 -15.89 8.92 -19.77
C LYS A 444 -14.71 9.88 -19.86
N ARG A 445 -14.19 10.36 -18.73
CA ARG A 445 -13.00 11.23 -18.66
C ARG A 445 -11.74 10.48 -19.14
N LEU A 446 -11.55 9.22 -18.70
CA LEU A 446 -10.47 8.36 -19.17
C LEU A 446 -10.58 8.09 -20.69
N GLN A 447 -11.78 7.78 -21.18
CA GLN A 447 -12.04 7.58 -22.61
C GLN A 447 -11.76 8.84 -23.43
N PHE A 448 -12.11 10.02 -22.90
CA PHE A 448 -11.81 11.30 -23.52
C PHE A 448 -10.29 11.52 -23.66
N LEU A 449 -9.52 11.37 -22.57
CA LEU A 449 -8.06 11.50 -22.60
C LEU A 449 -7.43 10.50 -23.58
N GLN A 450 -7.90 9.24 -23.56
CA GLN A 450 -7.43 8.20 -24.48
C GLN A 450 -7.61 8.60 -25.94
N LYS A 451 -8.81 9.08 -26.31
CA LYS A 451 -9.12 9.54 -27.68
C LYS A 451 -8.22 10.70 -28.09
N GLN A 452 -8.08 11.71 -27.22
CA GLN A 452 -7.31 12.92 -27.54
C GLN A 452 -5.80 12.64 -27.64
N LEU A 453 -5.23 11.85 -26.74
CA LEU A 453 -3.78 11.60 -26.68
C LEU A 453 -3.30 10.60 -27.72
N ARG A 454 -4.10 9.56 -28.03
CA ARG A 454 -3.75 8.59 -29.10
C ARG A 454 -3.59 9.26 -30.45
N SER A 455 -4.46 10.22 -30.79
CA SER A 455 -4.36 11.01 -32.03
C SER A 455 -3.03 11.78 -32.16
N GLN A 456 -2.37 12.02 -31.03
CA GLN A 456 -1.10 12.72 -30.94
C GLN A 456 0.09 11.75 -30.81
N GLY A 457 -0.09 10.44 -30.98
CA GLY A 457 0.99 9.45 -30.81
C GLY A 457 1.60 9.42 -29.40
N ILE A 458 0.83 9.83 -28.38
CA ILE A 458 1.21 9.74 -26.97
C ILE A 458 0.58 8.47 -26.40
N ASP A 459 1.39 7.65 -25.72
CA ASP A 459 0.93 6.40 -25.11
C ASP A 459 0.07 6.73 -23.88
N PHE A 460 -1.17 6.24 -23.84
CA PHE A 460 -2.09 6.49 -22.73
C PHE A 460 -2.53 5.16 -22.12
N ARG A 461 -2.34 5.05 -20.80
CA ARG A 461 -2.58 3.82 -20.01
C ARG A 461 -3.57 4.11 -18.89
N PRO A 462 -4.89 4.03 -19.16
CA PRO A 462 -5.89 4.19 -18.12
C PRO A 462 -5.94 2.96 -17.23
N GLU A 463 -6.19 3.17 -15.94
CA GLU A 463 -6.65 2.11 -15.05
C GLU A 463 -8.12 1.75 -15.33
N SER A 464 -8.55 0.59 -14.84
CA SER A 464 -9.95 0.17 -14.94
C SER A 464 -10.81 0.96 -13.95
N TYR A 465 -11.69 1.82 -14.45
CA TYR A 465 -12.67 2.54 -13.65
C TYR A 465 -13.49 1.59 -12.76
N ASN A 466 -13.94 0.45 -13.29
CA ASN A 466 -14.74 -0.50 -12.52
C ASN A 466 -13.96 -1.12 -11.36
N TRP A 467 -12.66 -1.35 -11.53
CA TRP A 467 -11.83 -1.85 -10.42
C TRP A 467 -11.51 -0.73 -9.41
N SER A 468 -11.35 0.53 -9.84
CA SER A 468 -11.26 1.68 -8.92
C SER A 468 -12.54 1.85 -8.09
N VAL A 469 -13.70 1.57 -8.66
CA VAL A 469 -14.99 1.55 -7.97
C VAL A 469 -15.04 0.47 -6.88
N ILE A 470 -14.56 -0.74 -7.17
CA ILE A 470 -14.42 -1.79 -6.14
C ILE A 470 -13.40 -1.39 -5.08
N GLN A 471 -12.27 -0.81 -5.48
CA GLN A 471 -11.27 -0.35 -4.52
C GLN A 471 -11.83 0.72 -3.57
N ALA A 472 -12.68 1.63 -4.08
CA ALA A 472 -13.35 2.62 -3.25
C ALA A 472 -14.33 1.97 -2.26
N LEU A 473 -15.10 0.96 -2.70
CA LEU A 473 -15.97 0.18 -1.82
C LEU A 473 -15.17 -0.44 -0.66
N LEU A 474 -14.05 -1.11 -0.95
CA LEU A 474 -13.21 -1.73 0.06
C LEU A 474 -12.55 -0.69 0.96
N SER A 475 -12.00 0.38 0.39
CA SER A 475 -11.32 1.42 1.17
C SER A 475 -12.26 2.17 2.13
N ARG A 476 -13.54 2.32 1.77
CA ARG A 476 -14.55 3.03 2.56
C ARG A 476 -15.48 2.11 3.36
N GLY A 477 -15.37 0.80 3.17
CA GLY A 477 -16.29 -0.17 3.75
C GLY A 477 -16.28 -0.21 5.27
N ASP A 478 -17.38 -0.72 5.84
CA ASP A 478 -17.49 -1.08 7.25
C ASP A 478 -17.62 -2.60 7.43
N ARG A 479 -17.75 -3.04 8.69
CA ARG A 479 -17.80 -4.45 9.09
C ARG A 479 -18.90 -5.26 8.40
N ARG A 480 -19.99 -4.65 7.95
CA ARG A 480 -21.04 -5.36 7.18
C ARG A 480 -20.51 -5.90 5.85
N LEU A 481 -19.38 -5.38 5.35
CA LEU A 481 -18.74 -5.92 4.17
C LEU A 481 -18.11 -7.30 4.39
N SER A 482 -17.84 -7.77 5.62
CA SER A 482 -17.24 -9.10 5.80
C SER A 482 -18.12 -10.20 5.20
N LYS A 483 -19.43 -10.20 5.45
CA LYS A 483 -20.35 -11.18 4.82
C LYS A 483 -20.44 -11.00 3.30
N PHE A 484 -20.39 -9.75 2.84
CA PHE A 484 -20.37 -9.44 1.41
C PHE A 484 -19.12 -10.02 0.72
N LEU A 485 -17.94 -9.86 1.33
CA LEU A 485 -16.66 -10.31 0.78
C LEU A 485 -16.57 -11.83 0.71
N GLU A 486 -17.09 -12.55 1.71
CA GLU A 486 -17.23 -14.00 1.67
C GLU A 486 -18.09 -14.44 0.47
N LEU A 487 -19.26 -13.81 0.26
CA LEU A 487 -20.12 -14.13 -0.90
C LEU A 487 -19.42 -13.86 -2.24
N VAL A 488 -18.73 -12.71 -2.36
CA VAL A 488 -17.98 -12.37 -3.58
C VAL A 488 -16.93 -13.43 -3.90
N ARG A 489 -16.18 -13.90 -2.88
CA ARG A 489 -15.21 -14.98 -3.04
C ARG A 489 -15.89 -16.26 -3.53
N ASN A 490 -16.99 -16.65 -2.91
CA ASN A 490 -17.76 -17.85 -3.27
C ASN A 490 -18.32 -17.81 -4.70
N TYR A 491 -18.60 -16.61 -5.23
CA TYR A 491 -19.00 -16.44 -6.62
C TYR A 491 -17.84 -16.35 -7.61
N GLY A 492 -16.59 -16.28 -7.14
CA GLY A 492 -15.38 -16.29 -7.97
C GLY A 492 -14.79 -14.92 -8.33
N ASP A 493 -14.93 -13.91 -7.46
CA ASP A 493 -14.22 -12.61 -7.51
C ASP A 493 -14.16 -11.93 -8.88
N SER A 494 -15.35 -11.59 -9.40
CA SER A 494 -15.50 -10.80 -10.62
C SER A 494 -16.39 -9.60 -10.34
N LEU A 495 -16.37 -8.58 -11.20
CA LEU A 495 -17.32 -7.46 -11.11
C LEU A 495 -18.79 -7.93 -11.03
N GLY A 496 -19.12 -9.06 -11.67
CA GLY A 496 -20.43 -9.70 -11.56
C GLY A 496 -20.70 -10.28 -10.17
N SER A 497 -19.68 -10.83 -9.51
CA SER A 497 -19.74 -11.35 -8.13
C SER A 497 -20.10 -10.25 -7.13
N TYR A 498 -19.47 -9.07 -7.21
CA TYR A 498 -19.80 -7.91 -6.35
C TYR A 498 -21.26 -7.47 -6.54
N ARG A 499 -21.73 -7.37 -7.79
CA ARG A 499 -23.15 -7.02 -8.08
C ARG A 499 -24.11 -8.07 -7.53
N ARG A 500 -23.77 -9.35 -7.64
CA ARG A 500 -24.58 -10.45 -7.12
C ARG A 500 -24.67 -10.41 -5.59
N ALA A 501 -23.55 -10.17 -4.90
CA ALA A 501 -23.51 -10.07 -3.45
C ALA A 501 -24.36 -8.89 -2.91
N PHE A 502 -24.31 -7.72 -3.56
CA PHE A 502 -25.20 -6.60 -3.22
C PHE A 502 -26.68 -6.94 -3.39
N LYS A 503 -27.03 -7.71 -4.43
CA LYS A 503 -28.41 -8.16 -4.66
C LYS A 503 -28.87 -9.12 -3.55
N GLU A 504 -28.02 -10.05 -3.14
CA GLU A 504 -28.32 -11.03 -2.10
C GLU A 504 -28.47 -10.39 -0.72
N LEU A 505 -27.62 -9.43 -0.39
CA LEU A 505 -27.62 -8.75 0.90
C LEU A 505 -28.48 -7.47 0.93
N LYS A 506 -29.39 -7.30 -0.04
CA LYS A 506 -30.23 -6.10 -0.13
C LYS A 506 -30.97 -5.83 1.19
N GLY A 507 -30.76 -4.64 1.75
CA GLY A 507 -31.37 -4.21 3.02
C GLY A 507 -30.59 -4.61 4.28
N GLN A 508 -29.48 -5.33 4.16
CA GLN A 508 -28.61 -5.72 5.28
C GLN A 508 -27.33 -4.88 5.40
N LEU A 509 -27.02 -4.10 4.36
CA LEU A 509 -25.93 -3.13 4.31
C LEU A 509 -26.37 -1.93 3.47
N PRO A 510 -25.67 -0.78 3.58
CA PRO A 510 -25.81 0.34 2.67
C PRO A 510 -25.63 -0.11 1.23
N ASP A 511 -26.28 0.59 0.32
CA ASP A 511 -26.09 0.31 -1.09
C ASP A 511 -24.69 0.74 -1.58
N MET A 512 -24.38 0.34 -2.80
CA MET A 512 -23.11 0.69 -3.43
C MET A 512 -22.93 2.21 -3.58
N ASN A 513 -24.00 3.00 -3.69
CA ASN A 513 -23.89 4.44 -3.84
C ASN A 513 -23.38 5.08 -2.55
N ASP A 514 -23.91 4.69 -1.39
CA ASP A 514 -23.45 5.22 -0.10
C ASP A 514 -21.96 4.97 0.13
N TYR A 515 -21.46 3.76 -0.16
CA TYR A 515 -20.04 3.45 0.00
C TYR A 515 -19.14 4.11 -1.05
N VAL A 516 -19.56 4.17 -2.31
CA VAL A 516 -18.64 4.50 -3.42
C VAL A 516 -18.80 5.93 -3.91
N PHE A 517 -20.03 6.37 -4.18
CA PHE A 517 -20.28 7.57 -4.98
C PHE A 517 -20.70 8.76 -4.11
N ASP A 518 -21.37 8.51 -3.00
CA ASP A 518 -21.90 9.57 -2.16
C ASP A 518 -20.78 10.31 -1.44
N ARG A 519 -20.99 11.63 -1.32
CA ARG A 519 -20.25 12.46 -0.39
C ARG A 519 -20.84 12.28 1.00
N TRP A 520 -20.00 12.06 1.98
CA TRP A 520 -20.38 11.97 3.37
C TRP A 520 -20.27 13.33 4.07
N GLU A 521 -21.16 13.54 5.04
CA GLU A 521 -21.09 14.70 5.94
C GLU A 521 -19.89 14.58 6.89
N LEU A 522 -19.38 15.73 7.35
CA LEU A 522 -18.17 15.80 8.18
C LEU A 522 -18.36 15.19 9.57
N ASP A 523 -19.58 15.23 10.09
CA ASP A 523 -19.96 14.68 11.40
C ASP A 523 -20.34 13.19 11.35
N ARG A 524 -20.28 12.55 10.16
CA ARG A 524 -20.54 11.11 10.02
C ARG A 524 -19.49 10.31 10.79
N VAL A 525 -19.95 9.35 11.59
CA VAL A 525 -19.08 8.32 12.17
C VAL A 525 -18.57 7.43 11.04
N LEU A 526 -17.26 7.46 10.82
CA LEU A 526 -16.56 6.70 9.79
C LEU A 526 -16.16 5.33 10.34
N PRO A 527 -15.96 4.31 9.48
CA PRO A 527 -15.57 2.97 9.93
C PRO A 527 -14.31 2.97 10.81
N TRP A 528 -13.35 3.85 10.49
CA TRP A 528 -12.10 4.03 11.21
C TRP A 528 -12.13 5.14 12.28
N SER A 529 -13.30 5.64 12.70
CA SER A 529 -13.37 6.76 13.67
C SER A 529 -12.77 6.45 15.05
N HIS A 530 -12.67 5.19 15.42
CA HIS A 530 -12.02 4.74 16.66
C HIS A 530 -10.50 4.51 16.48
N LEU A 531 -9.98 4.66 15.26
CA LEU A 531 -8.57 4.46 14.92
C LEU A 531 -7.91 5.81 14.66
N GLN A 532 -6.80 6.08 15.31
CA GLN A 532 -6.10 7.35 15.19
C GLN A 532 -4.89 7.24 14.25
N GLY A 533 -4.92 8.08 13.23
CA GLY A 533 -3.83 8.28 12.27
C GLY A 533 -2.72 9.16 12.82
N ALA A 534 -1.86 9.69 11.95
CA ALA A 534 -0.75 10.55 12.36
C ALA A 534 -1.15 11.98 12.73
N ILE A 535 -2.33 12.43 12.29
CA ILE A 535 -2.82 13.79 12.51
C ILE A 535 -4.29 13.77 12.94
N PRO A 536 -4.75 14.77 13.71
CA PRO A 536 -6.13 14.83 14.17
C PRO A 536 -7.10 15.15 13.03
N GLN A 537 -8.35 14.72 13.18
CA GLN A 537 -9.43 14.94 12.20
C GLN A 537 -9.63 16.43 11.86
N THR A 538 -9.51 17.33 12.85
CA THR A 538 -9.64 18.78 12.65
C THR A 538 -8.64 19.34 11.62
N THR A 539 -7.44 18.76 11.53
CA THR A 539 -6.46 19.13 10.49
C THR A 539 -6.90 18.65 9.11
N LEU A 540 -7.49 17.45 9.01
CA LEU A 540 -8.04 16.93 7.75
C LEU A 540 -9.18 17.83 7.24
N GLU A 541 -10.08 18.25 8.13
CA GLU A 541 -11.19 19.16 7.82
C GLU A 541 -10.69 20.53 7.34
N LYS A 542 -9.66 21.09 8.00
CA LYS A 542 -9.02 22.35 7.56
C LYS A 542 -8.42 22.21 6.15
N HIS A 543 -7.74 21.10 5.88
CA HIS A 543 -7.16 20.84 4.56
C HIS A 543 -8.25 20.65 3.49
N LEU A 544 -9.37 20.00 3.83
CA LEU A 544 -10.53 19.89 2.95
C LEU A 544 -11.15 21.25 2.66
N ALA A 545 -11.39 22.08 3.68
CA ALA A 545 -11.96 23.42 3.52
C ALA A 545 -11.10 24.28 2.57
N SER A 546 -9.78 24.18 2.68
CA SER A 546 -8.85 24.83 1.76
C SER A 546 -9.02 24.36 0.31
N SER A 547 -9.30 23.06 0.09
CA SER A 547 -9.60 22.53 -1.24
C SER A 547 -10.92 23.04 -1.79
N LEU A 548 -11.96 23.07 -0.96
CA LEU A 548 -13.30 23.52 -1.37
C LEU A 548 -13.29 24.99 -1.77
N ALA A 549 -12.52 25.83 -1.07
CA ALA A 549 -12.36 27.25 -1.41
C ALA A 549 -11.68 27.49 -2.78
N ILE A 550 -10.87 26.56 -3.27
CA ILE A 550 -10.22 26.63 -4.60
C ILE A 550 -11.16 26.09 -5.69
N ALA A 551 -12.05 25.16 -5.33
CA ALA A 551 -12.98 24.53 -6.24
C ALA A 551 -14.25 25.36 -6.48
N ALA A 552 -14.62 26.21 -5.51
CA ALA A 552 -15.69 27.21 -5.63
C ALA A 552 -15.23 28.40 -6.48
#